data_AF-A0A1T4YRG2-F1
#
_entry.id   AF-A0A1T4YRG2-F1
#
_cell.length_a   1.000
_cell.length_b   1.000
_cell.length_c   1.000
_cell.angle_alpha   90.00
_cell.angle_beta   90.00
_cell.angle_gamma   90.00
#
_symmetry.space_group_name_H-M   'P 1'
#
loop_
_entity.id
_entity.type
_entity.pdbx_description
1 polymer ?
#
loop_
_entity_poly.entity_id
_entity_poly.type
_entity_poly.pdbx_seq_one_letter_code
_entity_poly.pdbx_strand_id
1 'polypeptide(L)'
;MAKRRSGGGGELNLDSLMDAVTNVVGVLMIVLVMMALNTARTVQKILSDLPPVTKEEHEQMQAQIKALPPPPADPKKIEEDKIQAEADLKKAIEQLRSVDTSDMAAKMKFMDLDSFRAKLEEAKKKRDGEKTELDKLLAEIERLKALLDETPVYEPPPPKYVRLPNPRPFPEKAVKTRVLVAEQGVLMLNEQEFVKPIIDGLDKVKSQLEYKETKIDPFKDMLTKIFGSPQAAQQAWPEIAPLVNTFQMDQVANAYKALAAAGLQPNKAMLTALGDVTLAIRSNLQSVAEAVVAATKGDLAKWLALDPSKDPLKPTLKAVQEGNKITFTYGSKTAEVKTSAKDVLNYFIKDLADLDGVKNRGRSKVIYDAFKIQAMLEKAASSPTITGAFAIKPMIRPGSTTVQIALAPKAGGGETLAQMQAEGSNYQRTMRQIKGDPNGVAVFQVMSNAFDTYLEARKIADDIGVPAAWEFLAKLDLTVNVNGYEVQRFAEAPKPVPPKPGQDTVTIKPPTGGLD
;
A
#
# COMPACT_ATOMS: atom_id res chain seq x y z
N MET A 1 -13.49 4.57 59.66
CA MET A 1 -12.29 5.23 60.22
C MET A 1 -11.07 4.45 59.72
N ALA A 2 -10.38 4.91 58.69
CA ALA A 2 -9.34 5.95 58.68
C ALA A 2 -7.91 5.35 58.81
N LYS A 3 -7.37 5.03 57.62
CA LYS A 3 -5.99 5.20 57.13
C LYS A 3 -4.91 5.67 58.14
N ARG A 4 -3.80 4.93 58.21
CA ARG A 4 -2.44 5.48 58.39
C ARG A 4 -1.40 4.55 57.74
N ARG A 5 -0.92 4.93 56.56
CA ARG A 5 0.37 4.49 56.00
C ARG A 5 1.39 5.56 56.33
N SER A 6 2.43 5.20 57.05
CA SER A 6 3.64 6.00 57.27
C SER A 6 4.41 6.11 55.96
N GLY A 7 4.77 7.34 55.59
CA GLY A 7 5.69 7.61 54.51
C GLY A 7 7.08 7.11 54.83
N GLY A 8 7.70 6.46 53.85
CA GLY A 8 9.14 6.36 53.71
C GLY A 8 9.45 6.98 52.35
N GLY A 9 10.06 8.16 52.35
CA GLY A 9 10.67 8.75 51.17
C GLY A 9 11.82 7.85 50.74
N GLY A 10 11.67 7.20 49.60
CA GLY A 10 12.77 6.63 48.85
C GLY A 10 13.14 7.65 47.79
N GLU A 11 14.33 8.23 47.92
CA GLU A 11 14.99 9.01 46.88
C GLU A 11 14.88 8.26 45.54
N LEU A 12 14.15 8.85 44.59
CA LEU A 12 14.21 8.41 43.20
C LEU A 12 15.60 8.79 42.70
N ASN A 13 16.50 7.80 42.71
CA ASN A 13 17.86 7.92 42.20
C ASN A 13 17.82 8.53 40.80
N LEU A 14 18.25 9.79 40.70
CA LEU A 14 18.48 10.52 39.44
C LEU A 14 19.33 9.71 38.46
N ASP A 15 20.15 8.80 38.97
CA ASP A 15 20.98 7.88 38.21
C ASP A 15 20.16 6.88 37.36
N SER A 16 19.05 6.33 37.88
CA SER A 16 18.16 5.45 37.11
C SER A 16 17.34 6.23 36.06
N LEU A 17 17.15 7.54 36.27
CA LEU A 17 16.51 8.42 35.30
C LEU A 17 17.51 8.84 34.21
N MET A 18 18.78 9.02 34.57
CA MET A 18 19.88 9.29 33.62
C MET A 18 20.19 8.06 32.77
N ASP A 19 20.09 6.84 33.33
CA ASP A 19 20.27 5.58 32.61
C ASP A 19 19.11 5.31 31.63
N ALA A 20 17.86 5.62 32.03
CA ALA A 20 16.70 5.56 31.15
C ALA A 20 16.74 6.61 30.03
N VAL A 21 17.19 7.84 30.32
CA VAL A 21 17.34 8.90 29.31
C VAL A 21 18.48 8.57 28.34
N THR A 22 19.57 7.96 28.80
CA THR A 22 20.71 7.58 27.94
C THR A 22 20.36 6.39 27.03
N ASN A 23 19.56 5.43 27.51
CA ASN A 23 19.12 4.29 26.70
C ASN A 23 18.07 4.71 25.63
N VAL A 24 17.16 5.63 25.98
CA VAL A 24 16.18 6.18 25.03
C VAL A 24 16.85 7.09 23.99
N VAL A 25 17.82 7.91 24.40
CA VAL A 25 18.63 8.73 23.48
C VAL A 25 19.53 7.86 22.61
N GLY A 26 20.08 6.76 23.13
CA GLY A 26 20.88 5.79 22.38
C GLY A 26 20.06 5.08 21.29
N VAL A 27 18.85 4.64 21.60
CA VAL A 27 17.94 4.05 20.62
C VAL A 27 17.51 5.09 19.58
N LEU A 28 17.22 6.33 19.98
CA LEU A 28 16.90 7.42 19.05
C LEU A 28 18.09 7.76 18.12
N MET A 29 19.32 7.79 18.63
CA MET A 29 20.52 7.96 17.82
C MET A 29 20.71 6.82 16.82
N ILE A 30 20.51 5.56 17.23
CA ILE A 30 20.62 4.41 16.32
C ILE A 30 19.53 4.44 15.24
N VAL A 31 18.29 4.81 15.59
CA VAL A 31 17.19 4.96 14.63
C VAL A 31 17.45 6.13 13.67
N LEU A 32 18.00 7.24 14.15
CA LEU A 32 18.32 8.42 13.34
C LEU A 32 19.50 8.14 12.39
N VAL A 33 20.52 7.41 12.86
CA VAL A 33 21.61 6.91 12.01
C VAL A 33 21.11 5.88 11.00
N MET A 34 20.20 4.97 11.38
CA MET A 34 19.57 4.03 10.44
C MET A 34 18.70 4.74 9.39
N MET A 35 17.92 5.76 9.77
CA MET A 35 17.16 6.58 8.82
C MET A 35 18.09 7.33 7.89
N ALA A 36 19.16 7.96 8.40
CA ALA A 36 20.15 8.66 7.59
C ALA A 36 20.87 7.73 6.59
N LEU A 37 21.19 6.50 7.00
CA LEU A 37 21.80 5.48 6.14
C LEU A 37 20.81 4.94 5.08
N ASN A 38 19.51 4.87 5.40
CA ASN A 38 18.48 4.46 4.44
C ASN A 38 18.10 5.57 3.45
N THR A 39 18.11 6.84 3.87
CA THR A 39 17.92 7.99 2.97
C THR A 39 19.11 8.18 2.03
N ALA A 40 20.35 8.01 2.51
CA ALA A 40 21.54 8.13 1.66
C ALA A 40 21.56 7.09 0.53
N ARG A 41 21.16 5.83 0.83
CA ARG A 41 21.06 4.75 -0.17
C ARG A 41 19.89 4.94 -1.13
N THR A 42 18.77 5.47 -0.65
CA THR A 42 17.59 5.77 -1.49
C THR A 42 17.85 6.95 -2.44
N VAL A 43 18.57 7.98 -1.98
CA VAL A 43 18.99 9.13 -2.83
C VAL A 43 20.02 8.70 -3.88
N GLN A 44 21.00 7.86 -3.53
CA GLN A 44 21.93 7.29 -4.52
C GLN A 44 21.21 6.43 -5.56
N LYS A 45 20.18 5.67 -5.19
CA LYS A 45 19.42 4.84 -6.12
C LYS A 45 18.54 5.67 -7.07
N ILE A 46 17.97 6.77 -6.59
CA ILE A 46 17.19 7.71 -7.42
C ILE A 46 18.11 8.49 -8.38
N LEU A 47 19.31 8.87 -7.94
CA LEU A 47 20.29 9.55 -8.80
C LEU A 47 20.93 8.61 -9.84
N SER A 48 20.87 7.29 -9.65
CA SER A 48 21.43 6.28 -10.56
C SER A 48 20.48 5.86 -11.69
N ASP A 49 19.18 6.17 -11.58
CA ASP A 49 18.13 5.74 -12.52
C ASP A 49 17.60 6.88 -13.42
N LEU A 50 18.26 8.04 -13.46
CA LEU A 50 17.89 9.14 -14.35
C LEU A 50 18.50 8.95 -15.77
N PRO A 51 17.72 9.14 -16.85
CA PRO A 51 18.22 9.01 -18.21
C PRO A 51 19.31 10.07 -18.53
N PRO A 52 20.25 9.78 -19.45
CA PRO A 52 21.31 10.72 -19.80
C PRO A 52 20.73 11.99 -20.44
N VAL A 53 20.99 13.12 -19.79
CA VAL A 53 20.50 14.46 -20.15
C VAL A 53 21.02 14.86 -21.54
N THR A 54 20.11 15.29 -22.42
CA THR A 54 20.47 15.81 -23.74
C THR A 54 21.11 17.20 -23.64
N LYS A 55 21.98 17.57 -24.60
CA LYS A 55 22.77 18.81 -24.53
C LYS A 55 21.92 20.08 -24.36
N GLU A 56 20.69 20.07 -24.86
CA GLU A 56 19.74 21.19 -24.76
C GLU A 56 19.13 21.32 -23.35
N GLU A 57 18.86 20.21 -22.68
CA GLU A 57 18.38 20.19 -21.28
C GLU A 57 19.50 20.60 -20.31
N HIS A 58 20.76 20.30 -20.63
CA HIS A 58 21.91 20.68 -19.82
C HIS A 58 22.17 22.19 -19.84
N GLU A 59 21.92 22.86 -20.97
CA GLU A 59 22.02 24.33 -21.08
C GLU A 59 20.86 25.03 -20.36
N GLN A 60 19.64 24.48 -20.46
CA GLN A 60 18.49 25.00 -19.71
C GLN A 60 18.64 24.82 -18.19
N MET A 61 19.19 23.70 -17.74
CA MET A 61 19.51 23.50 -16.32
C MET A 61 20.67 24.39 -15.84
N GLN A 62 21.70 24.62 -16.66
CA GLN A 62 22.78 25.54 -16.28
C GLN A 62 22.29 27.00 -16.16
N ALA A 63 21.36 27.41 -17.01
CA ALA A 63 20.73 28.72 -16.91
C ALA A 63 19.86 28.85 -15.63
N GLN A 64 19.13 27.79 -15.26
CA GLN A 64 18.36 27.76 -14.01
C GLN A 64 19.24 27.70 -12.75
N ILE A 65 20.38 26.99 -12.78
CA ILE A 65 21.32 26.91 -11.66
C ILE A 65 22.05 28.23 -11.42
N LYS A 66 22.39 28.98 -12.48
CA LYS A 66 23.00 30.32 -12.37
C LYS A 66 22.03 31.37 -11.80
N ALA A 67 20.72 31.11 -11.84
CA ALA A 67 19.69 32.01 -11.34
C ALA A 67 19.30 31.76 -9.86
N LEU A 68 19.80 30.70 -9.24
CA LEU A 68 19.57 30.41 -7.82
C LEU A 68 20.69 31.02 -6.95
N PRO A 69 20.37 31.63 -5.80
CA PRO A 69 21.40 32.06 -4.86
C PRO A 69 22.21 30.84 -4.36
N PRO A 70 23.51 31.01 -4.04
CA PRO A 70 24.35 29.90 -3.64
C PRO A 70 23.77 29.20 -2.40
N PRO A 71 23.76 27.85 -2.37
CA PRO A 71 23.18 27.12 -1.25
C PRO A 71 23.93 27.41 0.04
N PRO A 72 23.23 27.51 1.20
CA PRO A 72 23.88 27.64 2.49
C PRO A 72 24.75 26.40 2.73
N ALA A 73 25.98 26.65 3.19
CA ALA A 73 27.02 25.65 3.38
C ALA A 73 26.53 24.41 4.15
N ASP A 74 27.02 23.23 3.74
CA ASP A 74 26.76 21.94 4.39
C ASP A 74 26.81 22.07 5.92
N PRO A 75 25.79 21.61 6.66
CA PRO A 75 25.76 21.72 8.13
C PRO A 75 27.01 21.17 8.82
N LYS A 76 27.64 20.14 8.23
CA LYS A 76 28.90 19.57 8.72
C LYS A 76 30.09 20.53 8.59
N LYS A 77 30.17 21.32 7.52
CA LYS A 77 31.22 22.32 7.35
C LYS A 77 31.03 23.50 8.31
N ILE A 78 29.79 23.90 8.58
CA ILE A 78 29.49 24.95 9.57
C ILE A 78 29.90 24.52 10.98
N GLU A 79 29.74 23.24 11.31
CA GLU A 79 30.11 22.69 12.61
C GLU A 79 31.63 22.51 12.74
N GLU A 80 32.31 22.06 11.68
CA GLU A 80 33.78 22.04 11.59
C GLU A 80 34.39 23.45 11.67
N ASP A 81 33.82 24.42 10.95
CA ASP A 81 34.27 25.81 10.95
C ASP A 81 34.02 26.50 12.31
N LYS A 82 32.93 26.16 13.01
CA LYS A 82 32.69 26.62 14.39
C LYS A 82 33.70 26.05 15.37
N ILE A 83 34.01 24.76 15.28
CA ILE A 83 35.01 24.09 16.13
C ILE A 83 36.39 24.70 15.88
N GLN A 84 36.73 24.96 14.61
CA GLN A 84 37.98 25.59 14.23
C GLN A 84 38.05 27.05 14.72
N ALA A 85 36.97 27.82 14.56
CA ALA A 85 36.89 29.20 15.04
C ALA A 85 36.98 29.30 16.57
N GLU A 86 36.36 28.37 17.32
CA GLU A 86 36.50 28.32 18.79
C GLU A 86 37.91 27.92 19.22
N ALA A 87 38.55 26.99 18.51
CA ALA A 87 39.94 26.61 18.76
C ALA A 87 40.92 27.76 18.51
N ASP A 88 40.70 28.53 17.44
CA ASP A 88 41.52 29.68 17.08
C ASP A 88 41.27 30.87 18.03
N LEU A 89 40.03 31.08 18.48
CA LEU A 89 39.71 32.07 19.51
C LEU A 89 40.39 31.71 20.85
N LYS A 90 40.42 30.43 21.22
CA LYS A 90 41.08 29.97 22.44
C LYS A 90 42.60 30.16 22.38
N LYS A 91 43.22 29.85 21.23
CA LYS A 91 44.65 30.15 20.98
C LYS A 91 44.94 31.65 21.02
N ALA A 92 44.09 32.49 20.43
CA ALA A 92 44.26 33.93 20.44
C ALA A 92 44.14 34.52 21.86
N ILE A 93 43.23 33.99 22.69
CA ILE A 93 43.08 34.39 24.10
C ILE A 93 44.30 33.96 24.93
N GLU A 94 44.86 32.79 24.67
CA GLU A 94 46.05 32.27 25.36
C GLU A 94 47.33 33.03 24.95
N GLN A 95 47.43 33.42 23.68
CA GLN A 95 48.46 34.33 23.18
C GLN A 95 48.33 35.73 23.77
N LEU A 96 47.11 36.28 23.89
CA LEU A 96 46.88 37.57 24.54
C LEU A 96 47.16 37.56 26.05
N ARG A 97 46.98 36.41 26.74
CA ARG A 97 47.34 36.24 28.16
C ARG A 97 48.83 36.13 28.41
N SER A 98 49.62 35.78 27.40
CA SER A 98 51.08 35.61 27.49
C SER A 98 51.87 36.80 26.95
N VAL A 99 51.20 37.89 26.55
CA VAL A 99 51.87 39.14 26.20
C VAL A 99 52.37 39.81 27.47
N ASP A 100 53.65 39.56 27.77
CA ASP A 100 54.40 40.23 28.81
C ASP A 100 54.47 41.74 28.50
N THR A 101 53.82 42.55 29.35
CA THR A 101 53.72 44.00 29.18
C THR A 101 55.02 44.74 29.51
N SER A 102 56.08 44.01 29.88
CA SER A 102 57.40 44.58 30.17
C SER A 102 58.27 44.83 28.92
N ASP A 103 58.04 44.13 27.80
CA ASP A 103 58.78 44.34 26.53
C ASP A 103 58.26 45.52 25.67
N MET A 104 57.00 45.93 25.88
CA MET A 104 56.36 47.05 25.16
C MET A 104 56.85 48.42 25.66
N ALA A 105 57.23 48.54 26.94
CA ALA A 105 57.76 49.78 27.51
C ALA A 105 59.18 50.11 27.00
N ALA A 106 59.98 49.09 26.65
CA ALA A 106 61.31 49.27 26.07
C ALA A 106 61.27 49.59 24.57
N LYS A 107 60.25 49.09 23.84
CA LYS A 107 60.05 49.38 22.41
C LYS A 107 59.44 50.74 22.10
N MET A 108 58.91 51.46 23.09
CA MET A 108 58.36 52.82 22.91
C MET A 108 59.43 53.92 22.75
N LYS A 109 60.74 53.61 22.83
CA LYS A 109 61.81 54.64 22.75
C LYS A 109 62.43 54.89 21.38
N PHE A 110 62.04 54.17 20.33
CA PHE A 110 62.38 54.55 18.95
C PHE A 110 61.18 54.25 18.03
N MET A 111 60.35 55.27 17.84
CA MET A 111 59.20 55.27 16.93
C MET A 111 59.64 55.43 15.47
N ASP A 112 58.98 54.71 14.57
CA ASP A 112 58.83 55.10 13.18
C ASP A 112 57.37 55.54 12.94
N LEU A 113 57.13 56.85 13.01
CA LEU A 113 55.82 57.52 12.90
C LEU A 113 55.15 57.28 11.55
N ASP A 114 55.94 57.08 10.51
CA ASP A 114 55.43 56.95 9.14
C ASP A 114 54.75 55.59 8.92
N SER A 115 55.22 54.54 9.59
CA SER A 115 54.59 53.22 9.56
C SER A 115 53.19 53.20 10.19
N PHE A 116 52.98 54.01 11.25
CA PHE A 116 51.67 54.15 11.88
C PHE A 116 50.71 54.99 11.05
N ARG A 117 51.19 56.06 10.39
CA ARG A 117 50.37 56.84 9.46
C ARG A 117 49.92 56.01 8.26
N ALA A 118 50.81 55.19 7.70
CA ALA A 118 50.47 54.27 6.61
C ALA A 118 49.39 53.26 7.03
N LYS A 119 49.53 52.61 8.20
CA LYS A 119 48.53 51.68 8.71
C LYS A 119 47.19 52.36 9.03
N LEU A 120 47.21 53.61 9.49
CA LEU A 120 45.99 54.36 9.80
C LEU A 120 45.25 54.81 8.53
N GLU A 121 45.96 55.17 7.47
CA GLU A 121 45.39 55.43 6.14
C GLU A 121 44.87 54.15 5.46
N GLU A 122 45.57 53.03 5.62
CA GLU A 122 45.10 51.72 5.13
C GLU A 122 43.84 51.27 5.87
N ALA A 123 43.79 51.44 7.20
CA ALA A 123 42.61 51.16 8.01
C ALA A 123 41.43 52.08 7.65
N LYS A 124 41.66 53.37 7.37
CA LYS A 124 40.62 54.28 6.87
C LYS A 124 40.08 53.83 5.52
N LYS A 125 40.96 53.50 4.56
CA LYS A 125 40.53 52.96 3.25
C LYS A 125 39.70 51.69 3.39
N LYS A 126 40.10 50.79 4.29
CA LYS A 126 39.38 49.54 4.53
C LYS A 126 38.00 49.79 5.16
N ARG A 127 37.93 50.67 6.16
CA ARG A 127 36.67 51.12 6.77
C ARG A 127 35.76 51.81 5.76
N ASP A 128 36.30 52.66 4.89
CA ASP A 128 35.51 53.37 3.89
C ASP A 128 35.00 52.40 2.81
N GLY A 129 35.81 51.40 2.42
CA GLY A 129 35.38 50.30 1.57
C GLY A 129 34.26 49.45 2.19
N GLU A 130 34.41 49.04 3.44
CA GLU A 130 33.40 48.28 4.20
C GLU A 130 32.11 49.07 4.38
N LYS A 131 32.19 50.39 4.62
CA LYS A 131 31.02 51.27 4.71
C LYS A 131 30.28 51.34 3.37
N THR A 132 31.01 51.39 2.27
CA THR A 132 30.40 51.42 0.92
C THR A 132 29.68 50.11 0.61
N GLU A 133 30.24 48.96 1.02
CA GLU A 133 29.57 47.65 0.91
C GLU A 133 28.35 47.54 1.83
N LEU A 134 28.43 48.06 3.06
CA LEU A 134 27.30 48.11 4.00
C LEU A 134 26.15 48.94 3.43
N ASP A 135 26.45 50.10 2.84
CA ASP A 135 25.44 50.97 2.23
C ASP A 135 24.74 50.29 1.03
N LYS A 136 25.48 49.49 0.23
CA LYS A 136 24.89 48.66 -0.84
C LYS A 136 23.97 47.57 -0.29
N LEU A 137 24.39 46.88 0.78
CA LEU A 137 23.57 45.83 1.41
C LEU A 137 22.30 46.42 2.04
N LEU A 138 22.38 47.61 2.63
CA LEU A 138 21.22 48.32 3.16
C LEU A 138 20.25 48.72 2.04
N ALA A 139 20.76 49.22 0.92
CA ALA A 139 19.94 49.53 -0.25
C ALA A 139 19.25 48.28 -0.83
N GLU A 140 19.93 47.14 -0.88
CA GLU A 140 19.33 45.89 -1.35
C GLU A 140 18.29 45.35 -0.35
N ILE A 141 18.50 45.52 0.96
CA ILE A 141 17.48 45.20 1.98
C ILE A 141 16.23 46.06 1.78
N GLU A 142 16.38 47.36 1.54
CA GLU A 142 15.24 48.25 1.27
C GLU A 142 14.51 47.86 -0.01
N ARG A 143 15.25 47.50 -1.06
CA ARG A 143 14.67 46.97 -2.30
C ARG A 143 13.92 45.65 -2.08
N LEU A 144 14.49 44.72 -1.32
CA LEU A 144 13.86 43.44 -0.99
C LEU A 144 12.62 43.62 -0.13
N LYS A 145 12.62 44.59 0.79
CA LYS A 145 11.42 44.98 1.55
C LYS A 145 10.34 45.55 0.65
N ALA A 146 10.69 46.44 -0.28
CA ALA A 146 9.73 47.00 -1.24
C ALA A 146 9.13 45.90 -2.14
N LEU A 147 9.93 44.96 -2.62
CA LEU A 147 9.45 43.81 -3.40
C LEU A 147 8.56 42.86 -2.59
N LEU A 148 8.84 42.70 -1.29
CA LEU A 148 8.03 41.87 -0.40
C LEU A 148 6.68 42.54 -0.07
N ASP A 149 6.67 43.87 0.07
CA ASP A 149 5.44 44.65 0.24
C ASP A 149 4.59 44.65 -1.04
N GLU A 150 5.22 44.56 -2.22
CA GLU A 150 4.54 44.44 -3.52
C GLU A 150 4.08 43.02 -3.86
N THR A 151 4.51 41.97 -3.13
CA THR A 151 4.01 40.61 -3.38
C THR A 151 2.52 40.53 -3.02
N PRO A 152 1.63 40.27 -4.00
CA PRO A 152 0.20 40.19 -3.72
C PRO A 152 -0.05 39.06 -2.73
N VAL A 153 -0.79 39.36 -1.65
CA VAL A 153 -1.30 38.33 -0.75
C VAL A 153 -2.20 37.41 -1.57
N TYR A 154 -1.89 36.11 -1.59
CA TYR A 154 -2.78 35.12 -2.20
C TYR A 154 -4.10 35.10 -1.43
N GLU A 155 -5.10 35.81 -1.96
CA GLU A 155 -6.48 35.64 -1.52
C GLU A 155 -7.04 34.43 -2.27
N PRO A 156 -7.31 33.29 -1.57
CA PRO A 156 -8.01 32.20 -2.21
C PRO A 156 -9.35 32.73 -2.73
N PRO A 157 -9.79 32.29 -3.93
CA PRO A 157 -11.09 32.70 -4.44
C PRO A 157 -12.17 32.45 -3.38
N PRO A 158 -13.15 33.36 -3.24
CA PRO A 158 -14.18 33.24 -2.22
C PRO A 158 -14.86 31.86 -2.31
N PRO A 159 -15.14 31.20 -1.17
CA PRO A 159 -15.73 29.87 -1.16
C PRO A 159 -17.06 29.89 -1.90
N LYS A 160 -17.16 29.10 -2.97
CA LYS A 160 -18.43 28.86 -3.68
C LYS A 160 -19.32 28.02 -2.78
N TYR A 161 -20.21 28.67 -2.03
CA TYR A 161 -21.20 27.97 -1.19
C TYR A 161 -22.24 27.29 -2.08
N VAL A 162 -22.01 26.03 -2.42
CA VAL A 162 -23.02 25.19 -3.09
C VAL A 162 -23.86 24.48 -2.03
N ARG A 163 -25.12 24.88 -1.90
CA ARG A 163 -26.10 24.11 -1.14
C ARG A 163 -26.51 22.90 -1.98
N LEU A 164 -25.93 21.75 -1.68
CA LEU A 164 -26.40 20.48 -2.22
C LEU A 164 -27.83 20.23 -1.69
N PRO A 165 -28.79 19.89 -2.57
CA PRO A 165 -30.10 19.41 -2.14
C PRO A 165 -29.95 18.21 -1.19
N ASN A 166 -30.92 18.03 -0.28
CA ASN A 166 -30.89 16.90 0.64
C ASN A 166 -30.69 15.58 -0.12
N PRO A 167 -29.76 14.71 0.35
CA PRO A 167 -29.47 13.45 -0.32
C PRO A 167 -30.75 12.62 -0.40
N ARG A 168 -31.04 12.10 -1.59
CA ARG A 168 -32.18 11.21 -1.80
C ARG A 168 -31.87 9.84 -1.17
N PRO A 169 -32.89 9.07 -0.72
CA PRO A 169 -32.69 7.76 -0.12
C PRO A 169 -31.90 6.83 -1.05
N PHE A 170 -30.89 6.15 -0.50
CA PHE A 170 -30.08 5.19 -1.22
C PHE A 170 -30.79 3.82 -1.23
N PRO A 171 -31.11 3.22 -2.39
CA PRO A 171 -31.76 1.92 -2.46
C PRO A 171 -30.91 0.80 -1.83
N GLU A 172 -31.53 -0.14 -1.11
CA GLU A 172 -30.82 -1.28 -0.50
C GLU A 172 -30.10 -2.17 -1.53
N LYS A 173 -30.63 -2.23 -2.77
CA LYS A 173 -30.07 -3.00 -3.90
C LYS A 173 -29.67 -2.09 -5.05
N ALA A 174 -28.93 -1.02 -4.75
CA ALA A 174 -28.55 -0.01 -5.74
C ALA A 174 -27.82 -0.59 -6.98
N VAL A 175 -28.33 -0.25 -8.16
CA VAL A 175 -27.68 -0.41 -9.46
C VAL A 175 -26.85 0.86 -9.71
N LYS A 176 -25.54 0.74 -9.52
CA LYS A 176 -24.62 1.89 -9.57
C LYS A 176 -24.14 2.16 -10.99
N THR A 177 -24.43 3.34 -11.51
CA THR A 177 -23.77 3.88 -12.70
C THR A 177 -22.68 4.84 -12.25
N ARG A 178 -21.43 4.54 -12.60
CA ARG A 178 -20.29 5.37 -12.22
C ARG A 178 -20.12 6.52 -13.20
N VAL A 179 -19.89 7.70 -12.67
CA VAL A 179 -19.64 8.93 -13.40
C VAL A 179 -18.25 9.42 -13.03
N LEU A 180 -17.27 9.15 -13.87
CA LEU A 180 -15.95 9.75 -13.70
C LEU A 180 -16.04 11.23 -14.03
N VAL A 181 -15.63 12.08 -13.08
CA VAL A 181 -15.58 13.53 -13.24
C VAL A 181 -14.14 13.97 -13.25
N ALA A 182 -13.71 14.54 -14.37
CA ALA A 182 -12.42 15.17 -14.56
C ALA A 182 -12.60 16.67 -14.84
N GLU A 183 -11.53 17.46 -14.75
CA GLU A 183 -11.57 18.89 -15.04
C GLU A 183 -12.21 19.21 -16.40
N GLN A 184 -11.90 18.40 -17.41
CA GLN A 184 -12.37 18.59 -18.78
C GLN A 184 -13.86 18.26 -18.98
N GLY A 185 -14.49 17.47 -18.10
CA GLY A 185 -15.84 16.96 -18.31
C GLY A 185 -16.17 15.66 -17.58
N VAL A 186 -17.18 14.97 -18.07
CA VAL A 186 -17.72 13.74 -17.48
C VAL A 186 -17.61 12.55 -18.40
N LEU A 187 -17.39 11.38 -17.82
CA LEU A 187 -17.28 10.11 -18.51
C LEU A 187 -18.12 9.06 -17.80
N MET A 188 -19.09 8.48 -18.51
CA MET A 188 -19.99 7.48 -17.92
C MET A 188 -19.42 6.08 -18.04
N LEU A 189 -19.48 5.32 -16.95
CA LEU A 189 -19.23 3.88 -16.91
C LEU A 189 -20.43 3.18 -16.29
N ASN A 190 -21.26 2.57 -17.14
CA ASN A 190 -22.19 1.55 -16.68
C ASN A 190 -21.42 0.22 -16.61
N GLU A 191 -20.94 -0.15 -15.42
CA GLU A 191 -20.17 -1.38 -15.25
C GLU A 191 -20.95 -2.62 -15.69
N GLN A 192 -22.26 -2.67 -15.47
CA GLN A 192 -23.05 -3.84 -15.84
C GLN A 192 -23.12 -4.01 -17.36
N GLU A 193 -23.44 -2.94 -18.09
CA GLU A 193 -23.45 -2.96 -19.56
C GLU A 193 -22.06 -3.20 -20.16
N PHE A 194 -21.03 -2.69 -19.48
CA PHE A 194 -19.65 -2.84 -19.92
C PHE A 194 -19.11 -4.26 -19.71
N VAL A 195 -19.32 -4.81 -18.52
CA VAL A 195 -18.78 -6.11 -18.09
C VAL A 195 -19.57 -7.27 -18.67
N LYS A 196 -20.89 -7.13 -18.82
CA LYS A 196 -21.76 -8.24 -19.23
C LYS A 196 -21.35 -8.88 -20.57
N PRO A 197 -21.12 -8.15 -21.67
CA PRO A 197 -20.70 -8.74 -22.94
C PRO A 197 -19.35 -9.45 -22.84
N ILE A 198 -18.46 -8.96 -21.98
CA ILE A 198 -17.15 -9.57 -21.72
C ILE A 198 -17.34 -10.92 -21.03
N ILE A 199 -18.15 -10.96 -19.97
CA ILE A 199 -18.45 -12.20 -19.23
C ILE A 199 -19.19 -13.20 -20.12
N ASP A 200 -20.22 -12.75 -20.86
CA ASP A 200 -20.96 -13.59 -21.80
C ASP A 200 -20.03 -14.18 -22.90
N GLY A 201 -19.02 -13.41 -23.32
CA GLY A 201 -17.98 -13.86 -24.25
C GLY A 201 -17.07 -14.92 -23.65
N LEU A 202 -16.63 -14.74 -22.40
CA LEU A 202 -15.83 -15.73 -21.67
C LEU A 202 -16.63 -17.02 -21.42
N ASP A 203 -17.93 -16.91 -21.10
CA ASP A 203 -18.77 -18.07 -20.78
C ASP A 203 -18.88 -19.03 -21.97
N LYS A 204 -18.89 -18.50 -23.20
CA LYS A 204 -18.90 -19.31 -24.44
C LYS A 204 -17.63 -20.14 -24.65
N VAL A 205 -16.51 -19.72 -24.06
CA VAL A 205 -15.20 -20.37 -24.19
C VAL A 205 -14.69 -20.95 -22.88
N LYS A 206 -15.54 -21.06 -21.86
CA LYS A 206 -15.18 -21.37 -20.48
C LYS A 206 -14.29 -22.61 -20.31
N SER A 207 -14.58 -23.69 -21.03
CA SER A 207 -13.79 -24.93 -21.01
C SER A 207 -12.37 -24.77 -21.60
N GLN A 208 -12.16 -23.77 -22.45
CA GLN A 208 -10.83 -23.50 -23.04
C GLN A 208 -9.92 -22.76 -22.05
N LEU A 209 -10.50 -22.10 -21.06
CA LEU A 209 -9.82 -21.28 -20.04
C LEU A 209 -9.23 -22.13 -18.91
N GLU A 210 -9.55 -23.42 -18.83
CA GLU A 210 -9.01 -24.34 -17.82
C GLU A 210 -7.53 -24.66 -18.10
N TYR A 211 -6.76 -25.03 -17.07
CA TYR A 211 -5.38 -25.50 -17.27
C TYR A 211 -5.40 -26.83 -18.04
N LYS A 212 -4.76 -26.83 -19.23
CA LYS A 212 -4.52 -28.05 -20.03
C LYS A 212 -3.13 -28.63 -19.76
N GLU A 213 -2.17 -27.73 -19.61
CA GLU A 213 -0.79 -28.03 -19.25
C GLU A 213 -0.36 -27.00 -18.21
N THR A 214 0.24 -27.45 -17.11
CA THR A 214 0.64 -26.58 -16.01
C THR A 214 2.15 -26.42 -16.03
N LYS A 215 2.61 -25.19 -16.29
CA LYS A 215 4.02 -24.82 -16.20
C LYS A 215 4.33 -24.26 -14.81
N ILE A 216 5.53 -24.55 -14.31
CA ILE A 216 5.96 -24.03 -13.01
C ILE A 216 6.32 -22.55 -13.06
N ASP A 217 6.69 -22.01 -14.24
CA ASP A 217 7.22 -20.66 -14.40
C ASP A 217 6.38 -19.56 -13.74
N PRO A 218 5.03 -19.51 -13.92
CA PRO A 218 4.22 -18.48 -13.28
C PRO A 218 4.18 -18.57 -11.75
N PHE A 219 4.48 -19.74 -11.19
CA PHE A 219 4.47 -20.00 -9.75
C PHE A 219 5.86 -19.97 -9.13
N LYS A 220 6.92 -19.91 -9.94
CA LYS A 220 8.31 -20.15 -9.53
C LYS A 220 8.74 -19.31 -8.35
N ASP A 221 8.45 -18.01 -8.37
CA ASP A 221 8.84 -17.09 -7.29
C ASP A 221 8.13 -17.41 -5.98
N MET A 222 6.83 -17.69 -6.04
CA MET A 222 6.03 -18.07 -4.88
C MET A 222 6.48 -19.42 -4.31
N LEU A 223 6.62 -20.43 -5.17
CA LEU A 223 7.04 -21.76 -4.73
C LEU A 223 8.46 -21.75 -4.18
N THR A 224 9.37 -20.95 -4.76
CA THR A 224 10.74 -20.78 -4.23
C THR A 224 10.71 -20.16 -2.84
N LYS A 225 9.86 -19.16 -2.60
CA LYS A 225 9.67 -18.57 -1.25
C LYS A 225 9.13 -19.59 -0.26
N ILE A 226 8.13 -20.37 -0.65
CA ILE A 226 7.51 -21.38 0.20
C ILE A 226 8.51 -22.49 0.52
N PHE A 227 9.16 -23.09 -0.48
CA PHE A 227 10.06 -24.23 -0.30
C PHE A 227 11.50 -23.86 0.06
N GLY A 228 11.85 -22.57 0.04
CA GLY A 228 13.17 -22.05 0.37
C GLY A 228 14.22 -22.16 -0.75
N SER A 229 13.97 -22.96 -1.79
CA SER A 229 14.85 -23.05 -2.97
C SER A 229 14.08 -23.45 -4.24
N PRO A 230 14.57 -23.08 -5.43
CA PRO A 230 13.99 -23.52 -6.70
C PRO A 230 14.04 -25.05 -6.87
N GLN A 231 15.08 -25.71 -6.35
CA GLN A 231 15.25 -27.16 -6.45
C GLN A 231 14.18 -27.91 -5.65
N ALA A 232 13.91 -27.47 -4.41
CA ALA A 232 12.85 -28.05 -3.59
C ALA A 232 11.47 -27.82 -4.21
N ALA A 233 11.23 -26.65 -4.81
CA ALA A 233 10.01 -26.38 -5.57
C ALA A 233 9.84 -27.34 -6.76
N GLN A 234 10.91 -27.58 -7.52
CA GLN A 234 10.90 -28.51 -8.65
C GLN A 234 10.65 -29.96 -8.23
N GLN A 235 11.17 -30.38 -7.07
CA GLN A 235 10.94 -31.71 -6.51
C GLN A 235 9.49 -31.92 -6.07
N ALA A 236 8.85 -30.90 -5.48
CA ALA A 236 7.44 -30.97 -5.08
C ALA A 236 6.47 -30.84 -6.27
N TRP A 237 6.90 -30.21 -7.37
CA TRP A 237 6.05 -29.88 -8.52
C TRP A 237 5.21 -31.03 -9.07
N PRO A 238 5.74 -32.25 -9.31
CA PRO A 238 4.95 -33.36 -9.84
C PRO A 238 3.74 -33.74 -8.98
N GLU A 239 3.85 -33.55 -7.66
CA GLU A 239 2.80 -33.92 -6.71
C GLU A 239 1.74 -32.81 -6.54
N ILE A 240 2.14 -31.54 -6.68
CA ILE A 240 1.24 -30.39 -6.46
C ILE A 240 0.60 -29.86 -7.74
N ALA A 241 1.30 -29.91 -8.88
CA ALA A 241 0.81 -29.40 -10.17
C ALA A 241 -0.53 -29.99 -10.62
N PRO A 242 -0.85 -31.28 -10.40
CA PRO A 242 -2.14 -31.85 -10.77
C PRO A 242 -3.34 -31.23 -10.04
N LEU A 243 -3.11 -30.48 -8.95
CA LEU A 243 -4.17 -29.86 -8.14
C LEU A 243 -4.47 -28.42 -8.57
N VAL A 244 -3.76 -27.86 -9.56
CA VAL A 244 -3.87 -26.45 -9.98
C VAL A 244 -5.29 -26.05 -10.42
N ASN A 245 -6.08 -26.99 -10.94
CA ASN A 245 -7.45 -26.73 -11.39
C ASN A 245 -8.46 -26.72 -10.24
N THR A 246 -8.06 -27.12 -9.02
CA THR A 246 -9.00 -27.38 -7.93
C THR A 246 -8.69 -26.59 -6.67
N PHE A 247 -7.41 -26.40 -6.36
CA PHE A 247 -6.95 -25.75 -5.14
C PHE A 247 -5.92 -24.66 -5.44
N GLN A 248 -5.92 -23.62 -4.61
CA GLN A 248 -4.94 -22.52 -4.69
C GLN A 248 -3.53 -23.06 -4.41
N MET A 249 -2.58 -22.77 -5.30
CA MET A 249 -1.26 -23.40 -5.33
C MET A 249 -0.40 -23.01 -4.12
N ASP A 250 -0.57 -21.81 -3.58
CA ASP A 250 0.06 -21.38 -2.31
C ASP A 250 -0.35 -22.31 -1.16
N GLN A 251 -1.63 -22.66 -1.07
CA GLN A 251 -2.17 -23.53 -0.04
C GLN A 251 -1.70 -24.98 -0.21
N VAL A 252 -1.68 -25.48 -1.45
CA VAL A 252 -1.17 -26.84 -1.76
C VAL A 252 0.32 -26.95 -1.42
N ALA A 253 1.12 -25.94 -1.80
CA ALA A 253 2.55 -25.93 -1.54
C ALA A 253 2.87 -25.84 -0.03
N ASN A 254 2.16 -24.99 0.72
CA ASN A 254 2.32 -24.91 2.16
C ASN A 254 1.87 -26.21 2.87
N ALA A 255 0.79 -26.85 2.40
CA ALA A 255 0.36 -28.15 2.92
C ALA A 255 1.40 -29.25 2.65
N TYR A 256 1.93 -29.33 1.42
CA TYR A 256 3.02 -30.24 1.06
C TYR A 256 4.22 -30.03 1.99
N LYS A 257 4.65 -28.78 2.18
CA LYS A 257 5.78 -28.43 3.04
C LYS A 257 5.55 -28.87 4.49
N ALA A 258 4.37 -28.60 5.05
CA ALA A 258 4.03 -28.97 6.41
C ALA A 258 4.07 -30.49 6.63
N LEU A 259 3.51 -31.25 5.69
CA LEU A 259 3.49 -32.71 5.71
C LEU A 259 4.92 -33.29 5.57
N ALA A 260 5.70 -32.80 4.60
CA ALA A 260 7.07 -33.25 4.37
C ALA A 260 7.98 -32.95 5.58
N ALA A 261 7.85 -31.76 6.18
CA ALA A 261 8.60 -31.40 7.40
C ALA A 261 8.26 -32.29 8.61
N ALA A 262 7.09 -32.94 8.60
CA ALA A 262 6.69 -33.91 9.61
C ALA A 262 7.20 -35.34 9.31
N GLY A 263 8.02 -35.54 8.28
CA GLY A 263 8.53 -36.85 7.86
C GLY A 263 7.51 -37.69 7.09
N LEU A 264 6.36 -37.12 6.71
CA LEU A 264 5.38 -37.77 5.84
C LEU A 264 5.83 -37.67 4.38
N GLN A 265 5.30 -38.53 3.52
CA GLN A 265 5.56 -38.52 2.07
C GLN A 265 4.31 -37.97 1.36
N PRO A 266 4.21 -36.65 1.14
CA PRO A 266 3.02 -36.06 0.55
C PRO A 266 2.99 -36.41 -0.93
N ASN A 267 1.82 -36.80 -1.42
CA ASN A 267 1.60 -37.11 -2.82
C ASN A 267 0.25 -36.57 -3.29
N LYS A 268 0.01 -36.59 -4.61
CA LYS A 268 -1.24 -36.13 -5.23
C LYS A 268 -2.49 -36.67 -4.53
N ALA A 269 -2.54 -37.98 -4.25
CA ALA A 269 -3.72 -38.62 -3.67
C ALA A 269 -4.00 -38.10 -2.24
N MET A 270 -2.95 -38.02 -1.43
CA MET A 270 -3.02 -37.46 -0.08
C MET A 270 -3.48 -36.00 -0.10
N LEU A 271 -2.89 -35.16 -0.95
CA LEU A 271 -3.25 -33.75 -1.05
C LEU A 271 -4.69 -33.57 -1.58
N THR A 272 -5.13 -34.44 -2.48
CA THR A 272 -6.52 -34.43 -2.99
C THR A 272 -7.50 -34.77 -1.87
N ALA A 273 -7.23 -35.83 -1.11
CA ALA A 273 -8.07 -36.25 0.02
C ALA A 273 -8.17 -35.16 1.09
N LEU A 274 -7.04 -34.55 1.47
CA LEU A 274 -7.04 -33.42 2.40
C LEU A 274 -7.76 -32.21 1.81
N GLY A 275 -7.62 -31.96 0.50
CA GLY A 275 -8.35 -30.92 -0.21
C GLY A 275 -9.86 -31.11 -0.12
N ASP A 276 -10.36 -32.32 -0.34
CA ASP A 276 -11.78 -32.66 -0.19
C ASP A 276 -12.28 -32.42 1.24
N VAL A 277 -11.48 -32.80 2.25
CA VAL A 277 -11.74 -32.50 3.66
C VAL A 277 -11.87 -30.99 3.89
N THR A 278 -10.99 -30.17 3.31
CA THR A 278 -11.01 -28.70 3.50
C THR A 278 -12.29 -28.07 2.99
N LEU A 279 -12.78 -28.53 1.84
CA LEU A 279 -14.05 -28.08 1.27
C LEU A 279 -15.22 -28.51 2.13
N ALA A 280 -15.13 -29.68 2.75
CA ALA A 280 -16.17 -30.18 3.62
C ALA A 280 -16.33 -29.37 4.91
N ILE A 281 -15.22 -28.94 5.49
CA ILE A 281 -15.20 -28.17 6.74
C ILE A 281 -15.05 -26.66 6.51
N ARG A 282 -15.12 -26.19 5.26
CA ARG A 282 -15.01 -24.76 4.88
C ARG A 282 -13.73 -24.09 5.40
N SER A 283 -12.62 -24.81 5.34
CA SER A 283 -11.29 -24.33 5.77
C SER A 283 -10.34 -24.19 4.57
N ASN A 284 -9.06 -23.93 4.83
CA ASN A 284 -7.99 -23.91 3.84
C ASN A 284 -7.06 -25.12 3.98
N LEU A 285 -6.43 -25.53 2.88
CA LEU A 285 -5.62 -26.75 2.80
C LEU A 285 -4.37 -26.71 3.67
N GLN A 286 -3.75 -25.54 3.83
CA GLN A 286 -2.61 -25.39 4.74
C GLN A 286 -3.01 -25.70 6.19
N SER A 287 -4.08 -25.07 6.71
CA SER A 287 -4.54 -25.26 8.08
C SER A 287 -4.98 -26.70 8.35
N VAL A 288 -5.63 -27.36 7.39
CA VAL A 288 -5.99 -28.78 7.53
C VAL A 288 -4.73 -29.65 7.58
N ALA A 289 -3.76 -29.44 6.69
CA ALA A 289 -2.51 -30.20 6.71
C ALA A 289 -1.75 -30.01 8.03
N GLU A 290 -1.66 -28.78 8.54
CA GLU A 290 -1.05 -28.49 9.85
C GLU A 290 -1.81 -29.15 11.01
N ALA A 291 -3.13 -29.21 10.95
CA ALA A 291 -3.96 -29.90 11.95
C ALA A 291 -3.77 -31.42 11.90
N VAL A 292 -3.68 -32.02 10.70
CA VAL A 292 -3.36 -33.44 10.55
C VAL A 292 -1.97 -33.75 11.10
N VAL A 293 -0.96 -32.91 10.79
CA VAL A 293 0.40 -33.06 11.33
C VAL A 293 0.45 -32.93 12.86
N ALA A 294 -0.37 -32.06 13.44
CA ALA A 294 -0.49 -31.95 14.90
C ALA A 294 -1.15 -33.22 15.48
N ALA A 295 -2.23 -33.70 14.86
CA ALA A 295 -2.95 -34.88 15.29
C ALA A 295 -2.08 -36.14 15.24
N THR A 296 -1.20 -36.31 14.25
CA THR A 296 -0.26 -37.44 14.19
C THR A 296 0.77 -37.43 15.33
N LYS A 297 0.90 -36.29 16.02
CA LYS A 297 1.74 -36.10 17.22
C LYS A 297 0.92 -36.10 18.52
N GLY A 298 -0.38 -36.40 18.44
CA GLY A 298 -1.30 -36.42 19.58
C GLY A 298 -1.92 -35.06 19.94
N ASP A 299 -1.61 -33.99 19.21
CA ASP A 299 -2.23 -32.68 19.42
C ASP A 299 -3.50 -32.54 18.56
N LEU A 300 -4.67 -32.68 19.19
CA LEU A 300 -5.97 -32.59 18.54
C LEU A 300 -6.53 -31.16 18.51
N ALA A 301 -5.92 -30.20 19.20
CA ALA A 301 -6.49 -28.86 19.38
C ALA A 301 -6.62 -28.12 18.04
N LYS A 302 -5.63 -28.24 17.17
CA LYS A 302 -5.67 -27.64 15.83
C LYS A 302 -6.80 -28.19 14.97
N TRP A 303 -7.11 -29.48 15.07
CA TRP A 303 -8.21 -30.07 14.32
C TRP A 303 -9.57 -29.58 14.81
N LEU A 304 -9.76 -29.56 16.13
CA LEU A 304 -11.00 -29.07 16.76
C LEU A 304 -11.25 -27.59 16.50
N ALA A 305 -10.20 -26.78 16.38
CA ALA A 305 -10.30 -25.37 16.02
C ALA A 305 -10.81 -25.11 14.59
N LEU A 306 -10.85 -26.13 13.73
CA LEU A 306 -11.37 -26.04 12.36
C LEU A 306 -12.86 -26.42 12.25
N ASP A 307 -13.57 -26.53 13.37
CA ASP A 307 -14.98 -26.92 13.35
C ASP A 307 -15.84 -25.91 12.58
N PRO A 308 -16.59 -26.34 11.53
CA PRO A 308 -17.43 -25.44 10.75
C PRO A 308 -18.72 -25.02 11.47
N SER A 309 -19.03 -25.60 12.63
CA SER A 309 -20.25 -25.27 13.37
C SER A 309 -20.13 -23.89 14.01
N LYS A 310 -21.20 -23.10 13.90
CA LYS A 310 -21.34 -21.84 14.64
C LYS A 310 -21.96 -22.05 16.03
N ASP A 311 -22.49 -23.24 16.30
CA ASP A 311 -23.10 -23.60 17.58
C ASP A 311 -22.11 -24.47 18.38
N PRO A 312 -21.52 -23.94 19.46
CA PRO A 312 -20.54 -24.66 20.26
C PRO A 312 -21.13 -25.90 20.96
N LEU A 313 -22.45 -25.99 21.10
CA LEU A 313 -23.13 -27.15 21.68
C LEU A 313 -23.35 -28.27 20.66
N LYS A 314 -23.17 -27.98 19.36
CA LYS A 314 -23.35 -28.93 18.25
C LYS A 314 -22.13 -28.91 17.33
N PRO A 315 -20.94 -29.28 17.82
CA PRO A 315 -19.76 -29.30 16.98
C PRO A 315 -19.87 -30.42 15.94
N THR A 316 -19.40 -30.12 14.72
CA THR A 316 -19.31 -31.11 13.64
C THR A 316 -18.07 -31.98 13.83
N LEU A 317 -16.97 -31.40 14.32
CA LEU A 317 -15.72 -32.07 14.60
C LEU A 317 -15.60 -32.38 16.08
N LYS A 318 -15.39 -33.66 16.42
CA LYS A 318 -14.93 -34.07 17.75
C LYS A 318 -13.76 -35.02 17.63
N ALA A 319 -12.89 -35.01 18.62
CA ALA A 319 -11.76 -35.91 18.74
C ALA A 319 -11.46 -36.10 20.22
N VAL A 320 -11.48 -37.34 20.69
CA VAL A 320 -11.17 -37.67 22.09
C VAL A 320 -10.11 -38.76 22.08
N GLN A 321 -9.02 -38.55 22.82
CA GLN A 321 -7.98 -39.54 23.02
C GLN A 321 -8.18 -40.24 24.36
N GLU A 322 -8.26 -41.57 24.34
CA GLU A 322 -8.34 -42.42 25.52
C GLU A 322 -7.25 -43.49 25.44
N GLY A 323 -6.22 -43.35 26.28
CA GLY A 323 -5.05 -44.23 26.24
C GLY A 323 -4.37 -44.24 24.87
N ASN A 324 -4.37 -45.41 24.21
CA ASN A 324 -3.71 -45.63 22.92
C ASN A 324 -4.66 -45.51 21.71
N LYS A 325 -5.86 -44.96 21.92
CA LYS A 325 -6.90 -44.82 20.90
C LYS A 325 -7.38 -43.38 20.82
N ILE A 326 -7.74 -42.97 19.62
CA ILE A 326 -8.38 -41.68 19.33
C ILE A 326 -9.70 -41.98 18.63
N THR A 327 -10.77 -41.42 19.17
CA THR A 327 -12.11 -41.47 18.59
C THR A 327 -12.39 -40.16 17.90
N PHE A 328 -12.41 -40.17 16.57
CA PHE A 328 -12.78 -39.02 15.75
C PHE A 328 -14.27 -39.07 15.40
N THR A 329 -14.94 -37.93 15.44
CA THR A 329 -16.33 -37.76 15.02
C THR A 329 -16.44 -36.64 13.99
N TYR A 330 -17.13 -36.93 12.89
CA TYR A 330 -17.54 -35.98 11.87
C TYR A 330 -19.07 -36.04 11.69
N GLY A 331 -19.78 -35.04 12.22
CA GLY A 331 -21.23 -35.03 12.30
C GLY A 331 -21.76 -36.22 13.11
N SER A 332 -22.47 -37.14 12.46
CA SER A 332 -22.99 -38.37 13.07
C SER A 332 -22.09 -39.59 12.88
N LYS A 333 -20.97 -39.47 12.16
CA LYS A 333 -20.05 -40.56 11.88
C LYS A 333 -18.90 -40.55 12.87
N THR A 334 -18.57 -41.72 13.41
CA THR A 334 -17.47 -41.90 14.35
C THR A 334 -16.53 -42.99 13.84
N ALA A 335 -15.22 -42.78 14.03
CA ALA A 335 -14.18 -43.76 13.74
C ALA A 335 -13.17 -43.80 14.90
N GLU A 336 -12.72 -45.00 15.25
CA GLU A 336 -11.70 -45.21 16.28
C GLU A 336 -10.40 -45.66 15.61
N VAL A 337 -9.30 -44.98 15.93
CA VAL A 337 -7.96 -45.30 15.41
C VAL A 337 -6.94 -45.37 16.54
N LYS A 338 -5.82 -46.05 16.30
CA LYS A 338 -4.69 -46.03 17.22
C LYS A 338 -3.98 -44.66 17.15
N THR A 339 -3.27 -44.27 18.20
CA THR A 339 -2.50 -43.02 18.26
C THR A 339 -1.24 -43.01 17.36
N SER A 340 -0.98 -44.08 16.61
CA SER A 340 0.16 -44.12 15.69
C SER A 340 -0.02 -43.10 14.56
N ALA A 341 1.06 -42.41 14.18
CA ALA A 341 1.01 -41.39 13.13
C ALA A 341 0.40 -41.91 11.81
N LYS A 342 0.64 -43.19 11.49
CA LYS A 342 0.09 -43.85 10.30
C LYS A 342 -1.43 -44.04 10.40
N ASP A 343 -1.92 -44.49 11.55
CA ASP A 343 -3.35 -44.74 11.76
C ASP A 343 -4.13 -43.43 11.82
N VAL A 344 -3.60 -42.41 12.49
CA VAL A 344 -4.17 -41.06 12.50
C VAL A 344 -4.19 -40.45 11.10
N LEU A 345 -3.11 -40.56 10.33
CA LEU A 345 -3.09 -40.06 8.95
C LEU A 345 -4.12 -40.79 8.08
N ASN A 346 -4.21 -42.11 8.18
CA ASN A 346 -5.18 -42.92 7.42
C ASN A 346 -6.63 -42.51 7.70
N TYR A 347 -6.96 -42.13 8.94
CA TYR A 347 -8.29 -41.59 9.24
C TYR A 347 -8.62 -40.40 8.33
N PHE A 348 -7.74 -39.41 8.23
CA PHE A 348 -8.01 -38.20 7.44
C PHE A 348 -8.06 -38.48 5.93
N ILE A 349 -7.14 -39.29 5.42
CA ILE A 349 -6.95 -39.45 3.97
C ILE A 349 -7.71 -40.63 3.37
N LYS A 350 -8.31 -41.49 4.21
CA LYS A 350 -9.15 -42.62 3.79
C LYS A 350 -10.53 -42.52 4.43
N ASP A 351 -10.61 -42.71 5.75
CA ASP A 351 -11.90 -42.91 6.41
C ASP A 351 -12.80 -41.67 6.34
N LEU A 352 -12.24 -40.49 6.64
CA LEU A 352 -12.95 -39.22 6.55
C LEU A 352 -13.11 -38.77 5.10
N ALA A 353 -12.04 -38.89 4.30
CA ALA A 353 -12.05 -38.45 2.91
C ALA A 353 -13.02 -39.26 2.02
N ASP A 354 -13.33 -40.52 2.36
CA ASP A 354 -14.20 -41.38 1.56
C ASP A 354 -15.70 -41.26 1.90
N LEU A 355 -16.06 -40.49 2.95
CA LEU A 355 -17.47 -40.23 3.28
C LEU A 355 -18.19 -39.55 2.10
N ASP A 356 -19.45 -39.90 1.83
CA ASP A 356 -20.24 -39.32 0.72
C ASP A 356 -20.36 -37.78 0.82
N GLY A 357 -20.30 -37.26 2.04
CA GLY A 357 -20.26 -35.83 2.32
C GLY A 357 -18.87 -35.21 2.27
N VAL A 358 -17.82 -35.90 1.82
CA VAL A 358 -16.45 -35.38 1.77
C VAL A 358 -15.82 -35.71 0.42
N LYS A 359 -15.88 -36.97 -0.01
CA LYS A 359 -15.21 -37.44 -1.22
C LYS A 359 -15.62 -36.63 -2.44
N ASN A 360 -14.63 -36.37 -3.29
CA ASN A 360 -14.83 -35.73 -4.59
C ASN A 360 -15.44 -34.32 -4.54
N ARG A 361 -15.44 -33.65 -3.38
CA ARG A 361 -15.93 -32.28 -3.26
C ARG A 361 -15.16 -31.30 -4.13
N GLY A 362 -13.89 -31.57 -4.41
CA GLY A 362 -13.07 -30.79 -5.32
C GLY A 362 -13.52 -30.86 -6.78
N ARG A 363 -14.24 -31.91 -7.22
CA ARG A 363 -14.57 -32.09 -8.64
C ARG A 363 -15.48 -31.02 -9.23
N SER A 364 -16.26 -30.33 -8.41
CA SER A 364 -17.13 -29.23 -8.85
C SER A 364 -16.43 -27.88 -8.89
N LYS A 365 -15.20 -27.79 -8.37
CA LYS A 365 -14.39 -26.57 -8.42
C LYS A 365 -13.51 -26.56 -9.65
N VAL A 366 -13.43 -25.38 -10.24
CA VAL A 366 -12.55 -25.09 -11.38
C VAL A 366 -11.85 -23.76 -11.10
N ILE A 367 -10.52 -23.82 -11.04
CA ILE A 367 -9.64 -22.66 -11.05
C ILE A 367 -9.10 -22.52 -12.47
N TYR A 368 -9.33 -21.37 -13.08
CA TYR A 368 -9.00 -21.08 -14.46
C TYR A 368 -7.57 -20.56 -14.61
N ASP A 369 -7.04 -20.70 -15.82
CA ASP A 369 -5.77 -20.15 -16.23
C ASP A 369 -5.91 -18.64 -16.47
N ALA A 370 -5.33 -17.85 -15.55
CA ALA A 370 -5.36 -16.39 -15.61
C ALA A 370 -4.77 -15.83 -16.91
N PHE A 371 -3.73 -16.47 -17.47
CA PHE A 371 -3.06 -15.99 -18.67
C PHE A 371 -3.90 -16.23 -19.92
N LYS A 372 -4.67 -17.32 -19.96
CA LYS A 372 -5.64 -17.54 -21.04
C LYS A 372 -6.78 -16.53 -20.98
N ILE A 373 -7.31 -16.26 -19.79
CA ILE A 373 -8.33 -15.22 -19.60
C ILE A 373 -7.77 -13.87 -20.05
N GLN A 374 -6.58 -13.51 -19.57
CA GLN A 374 -5.90 -12.28 -19.96
C GLN A 374 -5.74 -12.17 -21.49
N ALA A 375 -5.20 -13.20 -22.15
CA ALA A 375 -5.00 -13.22 -23.59
C ALA A 375 -6.32 -13.08 -24.37
N MET A 376 -7.40 -13.73 -23.91
CA MET A 376 -8.72 -13.60 -24.53
C MET A 376 -9.27 -12.18 -24.37
N LEU A 377 -9.10 -11.58 -23.20
CA LEU A 377 -9.51 -10.20 -22.95
C LEU A 377 -8.67 -9.20 -23.74
N GLU A 378 -7.37 -9.42 -23.92
CA GLU A 378 -6.48 -8.57 -24.75
C GLU A 378 -6.86 -8.65 -26.23
N LYS A 379 -7.21 -9.84 -26.71
CA LYS A 379 -7.75 -10.03 -28.06
C LYS A 379 -9.07 -9.29 -28.23
N ALA A 380 -9.96 -9.38 -27.24
CA ALA A 380 -11.22 -8.64 -27.25
C ALA A 380 -10.97 -7.12 -27.23
N ALA A 381 -10.07 -6.64 -26.38
CA ALA A 381 -9.67 -5.24 -26.26
C ALA A 381 -9.18 -4.62 -27.57
N SER A 382 -8.52 -5.44 -28.39
CA SER A 382 -7.97 -5.04 -29.69
C SER A 382 -9.03 -5.05 -30.80
N SER A 383 -10.24 -5.56 -30.54
CA SER A 383 -11.33 -5.58 -31.51
C SER A 383 -11.90 -4.18 -31.72
N PRO A 384 -12.03 -3.69 -32.98
CA PRO A 384 -12.66 -2.42 -33.29
C PRO A 384 -14.12 -2.30 -32.82
N THR A 385 -14.76 -3.45 -32.54
CA THR A 385 -16.14 -3.55 -32.07
C THR A 385 -16.32 -3.27 -30.58
N ILE A 386 -15.23 -3.18 -29.79
CA ILE A 386 -15.32 -2.64 -28.42
C ILE A 386 -15.41 -1.11 -28.53
N THR A 387 -16.61 -0.66 -28.86
CA THR A 387 -17.02 0.73 -28.84
C THR A 387 -17.21 1.14 -27.37
N GLY A 388 -16.56 2.23 -26.96
CA GLY A 388 -16.68 2.67 -25.58
C GLY A 388 -15.71 3.78 -25.23
N ALA A 389 -16.12 4.54 -24.22
CA ALA A 389 -15.40 5.61 -23.53
C ALA A 389 -14.02 5.21 -22.99
N PHE A 390 -13.78 3.91 -22.80
CA PHE A 390 -12.60 3.36 -22.16
C PHE A 390 -11.86 2.40 -23.08
N ALA A 391 -10.53 2.50 -23.09
CA ALA A 391 -9.63 1.42 -23.45
C ALA A 391 -9.51 0.47 -22.25
N ILE A 392 -9.40 -0.82 -22.53
CA ILE A 392 -9.27 -1.84 -21.50
C ILE A 392 -7.88 -2.47 -21.53
N LYS A 393 -7.32 -2.65 -20.35
CA LYS A 393 -6.07 -3.37 -20.14
C LYS A 393 -6.29 -4.46 -19.11
N PRO A 394 -6.39 -5.73 -19.53
CA PRO A 394 -6.41 -6.86 -18.61
C PRO A 394 -5.12 -6.93 -17.79
N MET A 395 -5.23 -7.30 -16.51
CA MET A 395 -4.12 -7.38 -15.59
C MET A 395 -4.30 -8.56 -14.63
N ILE A 396 -3.21 -9.27 -14.40
CA ILE A 396 -3.11 -10.29 -13.36
C ILE A 396 -2.37 -9.66 -12.18
N ARG A 397 -3.02 -9.61 -11.01
CA ARG A 397 -2.36 -9.23 -9.76
C ARG A 397 -1.90 -10.50 -9.05
N PRO A 398 -0.60 -10.67 -8.74
CA PRO A 398 -0.08 -11.94 -8.20
C PRO A 398 -0.81 -12.46 -6.94
N GLY A 399 -1.25 -11.59 -6.04
CA GLY A 399 -2.00 -12.00 -4.84
C GLY A 399 -3.52 -12.12 -5.01
N SER A 400 -4.05 -11.90 -6.22
CA SER A 400 -5.49 -11.90 -6.51
C SER A 400 -5.97 -13.25 -7.01
N THR A 401 -7.22 -13.59 -6.70
CA THR A 401 -7.94 -14.75 -7.28
C THR A 401 -8.83 -14.37 -8.45
N THR A 402 -8.71 -13.14 -8.95
CA THR A 402 -9.45 -12.63 -10.10
C THR A 402 -8.51 -11.91 -11.05
N VAL A 403 -8.82 -12.04 -12.34
CA VAL A 403 -8.27 -11.14 -13.37
C VAL A 403 -8.97 -9.80 -13.25
N GLN A 404 -8.20 -8.71 -13.39
CA GLN A 404 -8.73 -7.36 -13.37
C GLN A 404 -8.64 -6.73 -14.75
N ILE A 405 -9.53 -5.77 -15.00
CA ILE A 405 -9.50 -4.93 -16.19
C ILE A 405 -9.27 -3.51 -15.70
N ALA A 406 -8.11 -2.93 -16.03
CA ALA A 406 -7.87 -1.51 -15.88
C ALA A 406 -8.55 -0.76 -17.03
N LEU A 407 -9.27 0.30 -16.69
CA LEU A 407 -10.00 1.14 -17.63
C LEU A 407 -9.27 2.47 -17.79
N ALA A 408 -8.85 2.77 -19.01
CA ALA A 408 -8.22 4.03 -19.37
C ALA A 408 -9.18 4.84 -20.26
N PRO A 409 -9.58 6.06 -19.87
CA PRO A 409 -10.37 6.95 -20.73
C PRO A 409 -9.73 7.14 -22.11
N LYS A 410 -10.52 7.02 -23.18
CA LYS A 410 -10.08 7.38 -24.54
C LYS A 410 -10.23 8.89 -24.75
N ALA A 411 -9.37 9.47 -25.58
CA ALA A 411 -9.51 10.85 -26.02
C ALA A 411 -10.89 11.05 -26.70
N GLY A 412 -11.64 12.06 -26.24
CA GLY A 412 -13.01 12.33 -26.72
C GLY A 412 -14.05 11.28 -26.30
N GLY A 413 -13.72 10.37 -25.38
CA GLY A 413 -14.65 9.32 -24.93
C GLY A 413 -15.79 9.81 -24.04
N GLY A 414 -15.71 11.05 -23.55
CA GLY A 414 -16.69 11.66 -22.63
C GLY A 414 -17.25 12.97 -23.17
N GLU A 415 -18.05 13.63 -22.34
CA GLU A 415 -18.66 14.91 -22.66
C GLU A 415 -17.96 16.02 -21.90
N THR A 416 -17.59 17.08 -22.61
CA THR A 416 -17.06 18.29 -21.98
C THR A 416 -18.14 18.97 -21.14
N LEU A 417 -17.73 19.89 -20.27
CA LEU A 417 -18.68 20.69 -19.47
C LEU A 417 -19.78 21.34 -20.33
N ALA A 418 -19.41 21.94 -21.46
CA ALA A 418 -20.36 22.57 -22.39
C ALA A 418 -21.28 21.54 -23.07
N GLN A 419 -20.76 20.38 -23.46
CA GLN A 419 -21.56 19.32 -24.08
C GLN A 419 -22.56 18.72 -23.09
N MET A 420 -22.15 18.54 -21.83
CA MET A 420 -23.02 18.03 -20.76
C MET A 420 -24.24 18.93 -20.53
N GLN A 421 -24.04 20.25 -20.60
CA GLN A 421 -25.10 21.25 -20.43
C GLN A 421 -26.04 21.34 -21.63
N ALA A 422 -25.61 20.92 -22.82
CA ALA A 422 -26.43 20.95 -24.03
C ALA A 422 -27.70 20.10 -23.85
N GLU A 423 -28.83 20.60 -24.36
CA GLU A 423 -30.10 19.89 -24.26
C GLU A 423 -30.01 18.53 -24.97
N GLY A 424 -30.41 17.47 -24.27
CA GLY A 424 -30.37 16.11 -24.83
C GLY A 424 -28.98 15.49 -24.89
N SER A 425 -27.99 16.06 -24.18
CA SER A 425 -26.66 15.47 -23.99
C SER A 425 -26.74 14.00 -23.57
N ASN A 426 -25.72 13.21 -23.91
CA ASN A 426 -25.67 11.82 -23.51
C ASN A 426 -25.71 11.68 -21.99
N TYR A 427 -25.04 12.58 -21.26
CA TYR A 427 -25.09 12.71 -19.82
C TYR A 427 -26.53 12.85 -19.30
N GLN A 428 -27.29 13.84 -19.82
CA GLN A 428 -28.67 14.05 -19.41
C GLN A 428 -29.56 12.85 -19.75
N ARG A 429 -29.34 12.19 -20.89
CA ARG A 429 -30.06 10.96 -21.27
C ARG A 429 -29.77 9.82 -20.29
N THR A 430 -28.50 9.59 -19.94
CA THR A 430 -28.11 8.59 -18.94
C THR A 430 -28.69 8.91 -17.57
N MET A 431 -28.66 10.18 -17.12
CA MET A 431 -29.31 10.58 -15.87
C MET A 431 -30.81 10.28 -15.86
N ARG A 432 -31.52 10.53 -16.98
CA ARG A 432 -32.94 10.16 -17.13
C ARG A 432 -33.16 8.64 -17.10
N GLN A 433 -32.25 7.85 -17.67
CA GLN A 433 -32.29 6.39 -17.58
C GLN A 433 -32.11 5.90 -16.14
N ILE A 434 -31.13 6.44 -15.41
CA ILE A 434 -30.89 6.10 -14.00
C ILE A 434 -32.13 6.42 -13.16
N LYS A 435 -32.75 7.60 -13.37
CA LYS A 435 -34.00 7.97 -12.70
C LYS A 435 -35.13 6.97 -12.96
N GLY A 436 -35.19 6.40 -14.17
CA GLY A 436 -36.21 5.43 -14.55
C GLY A 436 -36.05 4.06 -13.89
N ASP A 437 -34.86 3.73 -13.37
CA ASP A 437 -34.60 2.51 -12.61
C ASP A 437 -34.93 2.74 -11.12
N PRO A 438 -35.87 1.98 -10.53
CA PRO A 438 -36.18 2.06 -9.09
C PRO A 438 -34.96 1.86 -8.17
N ASN A 439 -33.91 1.19 -8.63
CA ASN A 439 -32.67 0.97 -7.91
C ASN A 439 -31.49 1.79 -8.46
N GLY A 440 -31.72 2.65 -9.47
CA GLY A 440 -30.67 3.39 -10.14
C GLY A 440 -30.03 4.46 -9.26
N VAL A 441 -28.70 4.45 -9.18
CA VAL A 441 -27.92 5.46 -8.46
C VAL A 441 -26.73 5.93 -9.30
N ALA A 442 -26.55 7.24 -9.41
CA ALA A 442 -25.34 7.84 -9.97
C ALA A 442 -24.25 7.93 -8.90
N VAL A 443 -23.07 7.36 -9.16
CA VAL A 443 -21.91 7.45 -8.26
C VAL A 443 -20.84 8.30 -8.93
N PHE A 444 -20.68 9.54 -8.49
CA PHE A 444 -19.69 10.48 -9.00
C PHE A 444 -18.31 10.18 -8.45
N GLN A 445 -17.39 9.76 -9.31
CA GLN A 445 -15.99 9.54 -8.96
C GLN A 445 -15.19 10.78 -9.36
N VAL A 446 -14.88 11.63 -8.38
CA VAL A 446 -14.40 12.99 -8.61
C VAL A 446 -12.89 13.05 -8.48
N MET A 447 -12.20 13.46 -9.55
CA MET A 447 -10.76 13.72 -9.54
C MET A 447 -10.41 14.98 -8.73
N SER A 448 -9.16 15.08 -8.26
CA SER A 448 -8.70 16.18 -7.39
C SER A 448 -8.88 17.60 -7.96
N ASN A 449 -8.85 17.74 -9.29
CA ASN A 449 -9.01 19.01 -10.00
C ASN A 449 -10.40 19.19 -10.65
N ALA A 450 -11.38 18.36 -10.30
CA ALA A 450 -12.65 18.27 -11.04
C ALA A 450 -13.88 18.77 -10.27
N PHE A 451 -13.68 19.55 -9.20
CA PHE A 451 -14.77 19.99 -8.34
C PHE A 451 -15.80 20.88 -9.06
N ASP A 452 -15.36 21.82 -9.88
CA ASP A 452 -16.30 22.68 -10.62
C ASP A 452 -17.17 21.87 -11.59
N THR A 453 -16.55 20.96 -12.35
CA THR A 453 -17.24 20.03 -13.23
C THR A 453 -18.20 19.12 -12.46
N TYR A 454 -17.81 18.66 -11.27
CA TYR A 454 -18.67 17.85 -10.41
C TYR A 454 -19.91 18.62 -9.96
N LEU A 455 -19.76 19.88 -9.54
CA LEU A 455 -20.88 20.69 -9.06
C LEU A 455 -21.93 20.91 -10.16
N GLU A 456 -21.47 21.18 -11.39
CA GLU A 456 -22.37 21.33 -12.54
C GLU A 456 -23.04 20.00 -12.92
N ALA A 457 -22.30 18.90 -12.95
CA ALA A 457 -22.86 17.57 -13.22
C ALA A 457 -23.90 17.19 -12.14
N ARG A 458 -23.56 17.40 -10.87
CA ARG A 458 -24.43 17.11 -9.73
C ARG A 458 -25.72 17.92 -9.78
N LYS A 459 -25.65 19.20 -10.14
CA LYS A 459 -26.81 20.08 -10.33
C LYS A 459 -27.76 19.52 -11.40
N ILE A 460 -27.24 19.16 -12.58
CA ILE A 460 -28.06 18.57 -13.65
C ILE A 460 -28.71 17.26 -13.18
N ALA A 461 -27.98 16.41 -12.46
CA ALA A 461 -28.52 15.16 -11.91
C ALA A 461 -29.64 15.43 -10.88
N ASP A 462 -29.51 16.46 -10.06
CA ASP A 462 -30.54 16.89 -9.10
C ASP A 462 -31.79 17.44 -9.76
N ASP A 463 -31.63 18.28 -10.79
CA ASP A 463 -32.72 18.85 -11.58
C ASP A 463 -33.53 17.74 -12.27
N ILE A 464 -32.85 16.69 -12.74
CA ILE A 464 -33.49 15.49 -13.29
C ILE A 464 -34.15 14.67 -12.17
N GLY A 465 -33.56 14.65 -10.98
CA GLY A 465 -34.06 13.97 -9.78
C GLY A 465 -33.43 12.60 -9.52
N VAL A 466 -32.18 12.41 -9.92
CA VAL A 466 -31.43 11.16 -9.78
C VAL A 466 -30.89 11.02 -8.34
N PRO A 467 -31.07 9.85 -7.68
CA PRO A 467 -30.33 9.53 -6.47
C PRO A 467 -28.82 9.47 -6.77
N ALA A 468 -28.01 10.20 -6.00
CA ALA A 468 -26.60 10.31 -6.27
C ALA A 468 -25.74 10.20 -5.00
N ALA A 469 -24.57 9.59 -5.17
CA ALA A 469 -23.49 9.56 -4.21
C ALA A 469 -22.20 10.04 -4.89
N TRP A 470 -21.14 10.29 -4.11
CA TRP A 470 -19.84 10.66 -4.66
C TRP A 470 -18.71 9.99 -3.89
N GLU A 471 -17.59 9.79 -4.58
CA GLU A 471 -16.34 9.32 -4.02
C GLU A 471 -15.17 10.11 -4.62
N PHE A 472 -14.16 10.37 -3.80
CA PHE A 472 -12.97 11.08 -4.24
C PHE A 472 -11.96 10.11 -4.85
N LEU A 473 -11.47 10.44 -6.05
CA LEU A 473 -10.39 9.73 -6.71
C LEU A 473 -9.11 10.58 -6.65
N ALA A 474 -8.19 10.19 -5.75
CA ALA A 474 -6.87 10.81 -5.66
C ALA A 474 -6.02 10.59 -6.93
N LYS A 475 -6.29 9.50 -7.65
CA LYS A 475 -5.67 9.16 -8.93
C LYS A 475 -6.67 8.38 -9.79
N LEU A 476 -6.46 8.40 -11.10
CA LEU A 476 -7.27 7.65 -12.06
C LEU A 476 -6.92 6.16 -12.00
N ASP A 477 -7.52 5.43 -11.07
CA ASP A 477 -7.34 4.00 -10.86
C ASP A 477 -8.70 3.29 -10.96
N LEU A 478 -9.17 3.16 -12.20
CA LEU A 478 -10.43 2.48 -12.50
C LEU A 478 -10.13 1.03 -12.84
N THR A 479 -10.50 0.12 -11.94
CA THR A 479 -10.34 -1.32 -12.15
C THR A 479 -11.63 -2.07 -11.91
N VAL A 480 -11.93 -3.03 -12.77
CA VAL A 480 -13.08 -3.92 -12.64
C VAL A 480 -12.61 -5.35 -12.52
N ASN A 481 -13.20 -6.11 -11.60
CA ASN A 481 -12.90 -7.53 -11.42
C ASN A 481 -13.71 -8.38 -12.41
N VAL A 482 -13.06 -9.34 -13.05
CA VAL A 482 -13.71 -10.39 -13.85
C VAL A 482 -14.21 -11.46 -12.90
N ASN A 483 -15.44 -11.29 -12.43
CA ASN A 483 -16.07 -12.21 -11.47
C ASN A 483 -16.56 -13.49 -12.15
N GLY A 484 -16.73 -14.56 -11.38
CA GLY A 484 -17.19 -15.87 -11.89
C GLY A 484 -16.09 -16.78 -12.44
N TYR A 485 -14.85 -16.27 -12.50
CA TYR A 485 -13.66 -16.97 -12.96
C TYR A 485 -12.58 -16.90 -11.88
N GLU A 486 -12.60 -17.85 -10.94
CA GLU A 486 -11.53 -17.96 -9.94
C GLU A 486 -10.24 -18.35 -10.65
N VAL A 487 -9.16 -17.62 -10.38
CA VAL A 487 -7.81 -17.93 -10.90
C VAL A 487 -6.84 -18.17 -9.76
N GLN A 488 -5.68 -18.72 -10.11
CA GLN A 488 -4.59 -18.95 -9.16
C GLN A 488 -4.00 -17.64 -8.62
N ARG A 489 -3.64 -17.66 -7.35
CA ARG A 489 -2.66 -16.70 -6.81
C ARG A 489 -1.26 -17.12 -7.24
N PHE A 490 -0.49 -16.16 -7.73
CA PHE A 490 0.92 -16.28 -8.07
C PHE A 490 1.84 -15.66 -7.00
N ALA A 491 1.26 -15.25 -5.87
CA ALA A 491 1.95 -14.85 -4.65
C ALA A 491 1.12 -15.33 -3.44
N GLU A 492 1.78 -15.54 -2.31
CA GLU A 492 1.08 -15.91 -1.07
C GLU A 492 -0.01 -14.89 -0.73
N ALA A 493 -1.11 -15.39 -0.17
CA ALA A 493 -2.18 -14.53 0.32
C ALA A 493 -1.61 -13.48 1.30
N PRO A 494 -1.96 -12.19 1.15
CA PRO A 494 -1.55 -11.18 2.12
C PRO A 494 -2.04 -11.61 3.51
N LYS A 495 -1.12 -11.66 4.48
CA LYS A 495 -1.49 -11.95 5.87
C LYS A 495 -2.49 -10.88 6.32
N PRO A 496 -3.56 -11.25 7.06
CA PRO A 496 -4.45 -10.26 7.64
C PRO A 496 -3.61 -9.27 8.46
N VAL A 497 -3.67 -7.99 8.12
CA VAL A 497 -2.99 -6.96 8.91
C VAL A 497 -3.69 -6.95 10.26
N PRO A 498 -3.01 -7.28 11.38
CA PRO A 498 -3.64 -7.18 12.69
C PRO A 498 -4.09 -5.74 12.89
N PRO A 499 -5.28 -5.50 13.46
CA PRO A 499 -5.73 -4.14 13.73
C PRO A 499 -4.64 -3.46 14.57
N LYS A 500 -4.07 -2.36 14.06
CA LYS A 500 -3.05 -1.61 14.79
C LYS A 500 -3.65 -1.19 16.13
N PRO A 501 -3.07 -1.59 17.28
CA PRO A 501 -3.56 -1.14 18.58
C PRO A 501 -3.36 0.38 18.69
N GLY A 502 -4.42 1.12 18.98
CA GLY A 502 -4.32 2.51 19.47
C GLY A 502 -4.07 3.62 18.43
N GLN A 503 -4.34 3.39 17.13
CA GLN A 503 -4.49 4.48 16.19
C GLN A 503 -5.98 4.70 15.89
N ASP A 504 -6.61 5.57 16.70
CA ASP A 504 -7.74 6.38 16.25
C ASP A 504 -7.22 7.34 15.17
N THR A 505 -6.77 6.81 14.03
CA THR A 505 -6.77 7.61 12.83
C THR A 505 -8.23 7.93 12.60
N VAL A 506 -8.59 9.20 12.73
CA VAL A 506 -9.82 9.74 12.15
C VAL A 506 -9.68 9.56 10.65
N THR A 507 -9.90 8.33 10.19
CA THR A 507 -10.09 8.02 8.80
C THR A 507 -11.46 8.58 8.52
N ILE A 508 -11.51 9.73 7.83
CA ILE A 508 -12.76 10.21 7.26
C ILE A 508 -13.22 9.08 6.35
N LYS A 509 -14.20 8.31 6.82
CA LYS A 509 -14.79 7.24 6.02
C LYS A 509 -15.37 7.92 4.77
N PRO A 510 -15.16 7.37 3.56
CA PRO A 510 -15.93 7.82 2.41
C PRO A 510 -17.42 7.77 2.78
N PRO A 511 -18.25 8.70 2.28
CA PRO A 511 -19.67 8.76 2.61
C PRO A 511 -20.27 7.36 2.52
N THR A 512 -20.71 6.82 3.66
CA THR A 512 -21.41 5.55 3.68
C THR A 512 -22.69 5.73 2.87
N GLY A 513 -22.96 4.80 1.93
CA GLY A 513 -24.13 4.85 1.05
C GLY A 513 -25.43 4.57 1.79
N GLY A 514 -25.78 5.44 2.73
CA GLY A 514 -26.96 5.38 3.59
C GLY A 514 -27.03 6.66 4.43
N LEU A 515 -28.25 7.14 4.64
CA LEU A 515 -28.57 8.21 5.58
C LEU A 515 -28.18 7.75 7.00
N ASP A 516 -27.39 8.55 7.71
CA ASP A 516 -27.43 8.56 9.17
C ASP A 516 -28.72 9.24 9.64
#